data_AF-A0A7J6N7W6-F1
#
_entry.id   AF-A0A7J6N7W6-F1
#
_cell.length_a   1.000
_cell.length_b   1.000
_cell.length_c   1.000
_cell.angle_alpha   90.00
_cell.angle_beta   90.00
_cell.angle_gamma   90.00
#
_symmetry.space_group_name_H-M   'P 1'
#
loop_
_entity.id
_entity.type
_entity.pdbx_description
1 polymer ?
#
loop_
_entity_poly.entity_id
_entity_poly.type
_entity_poly.pdbx_seq_one_letter_code
_entity_poly.pdbx_strand_id
1 'polypeptide(L)'
;MPGALPWELTNRFRIQPGHGNPFETALARMQLGFGVVNIATRPDYNEARYRCALHEGCQRQYKLILIGAEVFVYQHGAHAAEDRHRMRANHPREITELIIREARQGVSASTIVSHLSSTFPGYRGMINRTQVQSMISSLHRRGRAGTRHVTNFFELEMAFSRFRVTDAILQHVKQREPIEEECIFLGGFWEEEHFASLLTSAGMLSSLHWFLESHGDGFPIYMDAQNRIILGSLKVAWIGTTRIWFDAARNECRHTFVPFMLAIIDEECQSAYEHLLAELDNLVRFFTDGERGLNDSTSLCVHDAHQGALRACEALLPGKRNARCYYHFSKNIKDNRSKFGVDAAMVEHLKYALHASPTDNLYFLPRHCFNPRS
;
A
#
# COMPACT_ATOMS: atom_id res chain seq x y z
N MET A 1 -6.89 0.72 -43.66
CA MET A 1 -6.07 1.65 -42.86
C MET A 1 -6.94 2.16 -41.72
N PRO A 2 -6.57 2.03 -40.44
CA PRO A 2 -7.33 2.65 -39.37
C PRO A 2 -7.25 4.18 -39.54
N GLY A 3 -8.41 4.85 -39.57
CA GLY A 3 -8.52 6.30 -39.79
C GLY A 3 -7.80 7.10 -38.70
N ALA A 4 -7.35 8.31 -39.05
CA ALA A 4 -6.73 9.23 -38.11
C ALA A 4 -7.69 9.48 -36.93
N LEU A 5 -7.25 9.15 -35.71
CA LEU A 5 -8.01 9.45 -34.50
C LEU A 5 -8.23 10.97 -34.40
N PRO A 6 -9.46 11.46 -34.14
CA PRO A 6 -9.72 12.90 -34.02
C PRO A 6 -9.07 13.45 -32.74
N TRP A 7 -8.12 14.37 -32.89
CA TRP A 7 -7.43 15.04 -31.79
C TRP A 7 -8.02 16.44 -31.58
N GLU A 8 -8.45 16.75 -30.37
CA GLU A 8 -8.99 18.06 -29.99
C GLU A 8 -7.94 18.88 -29.24
N LEU A 9 -7.69 20.13 -29.64
CA LEU A 9 -6.78 21.01 -28.92
C LEU A 9 -7.44 21.51 -27.64
N THR A 10 -6.88 21.17 -26.47
CA THR A 10 -7.46 21.53 -25.18
C THR A 10 -6.70 22.64 -24.46
N ASN A 11 -5.37 22.68 -24.58
CA ASN A 11 -4.54 23.64 -23.86
C ASN A 11 -3.33 24.12 -24.68
N ARG A 12 -2.79 25.27 -24.27
CA ARG A 12 -1.54 25.84 -24.77
C ARG A 12 -0.73 26.37 -23.60
N PHE A 13 0.53 25.97 -23.50
CA PHE A 13 1.42 26.39 -22.43
C PHE A 13 2.69 27.02 -23.00
N ARG A 14 2.99 28.25 -22.58
CA ARG A 14 4.29 28.86 -22.85
C ARG A 14 5.33 28.33 -21.84
N ILE A 15 6.39 27.74 -22.37
CA ILE A 15 7.50 27.17 -21.60
C ILE A 15 8.69 28.13 -21.68
N GLN A 16 9.27 28.47 -20.53
CA GLN A 16 10.49 29.27 -20.51
C GLN A 16 11.69 28.41 -20.92
N PRO A 17 12.58 28.90 -21.79
CA PRO A 17 13.80 28.19 -22.14
C PRO A 17 14.63 27.88 -20.89
N GLY A 18 15.13 26.65 -20.75
CA GLY A 18 16.07 26.26 -19.70
C GLY A 18 15.50 25.50 -18.49
N HIS A 19 14.18 25.29 -18.42
CA HIS A 19 13.56 24.50 -17.34
C HIS A 19 13.02 23.15 -17.83
N GLY A 20 13.79 22.08 -17.60
CA GLY A 20 13.33 20.69 -17.68
C GLY A 20 12.80 20.23 -19.05
N ASN A 21 12.12 19.09 -19.06
CA ASN A 21 11.43 18.59 -20.24
C ASN A 21 10.15 19.45 -20.46
N PRO A 22 9.99 20.12 -21.63
CA PRO A 22 8.86 21.00 -21.89
C PRO A 22 7.52 20.25 -21.85
N PHE A 23 7.49 18.97 -22.21
CA PHE A 23 6.28 18.15 -22.19
C PHE A 23 5.84 17.77 -20.78
N GLU A 24 6.78 17.37 -19.92
CA GLU A 24 6.49 17.06 -18.51
C GLU A 24 6.03 18.30 -17.75
N THR A 25 6.65 19.45 -18.05
CA THR A 25 6.24 20.74 -17.47
C THR A 25 4.80 21.11 -17.89
N ALA A 26 4.44 20.90 -19.16
CA ALA A 26 3.09 21.13 -19.64
C ALA A 26 2.08 20.19 -18.97
N LEU A 27 2.40 18.90 -18.81
CA LEU A 27 1.53 17.92 -18.14
C LEU A 27 1.33 18.24 -16.66
N ALA A 28 2.38 18.63 -15.93
CA ALA A 28 2.26 19.03 -14.52
C ALA A 28 1.34 20.26 -14.35
N ARG A 29 1.41 21.22 -15.29
CA ARG A 29 0.53 22.41 -15.28
C ARG A 29 -0.93 22.12 -15.60
N MET A 30 -1.22 21.01 -16.28
CA MET A 30 -2.61 20.60 -16.51
C MET A 30 -3.32 20.15 -15.23
N GLN A 31 -2.59 19.88 -14.13
CA GLN A 31 -3.14 19.39 -12.86
C GLN A 31 -4.12 18.23 -13.08
N LEU A 32 -3.75 17.30 -13.96
CA LEU A 32 -4.54 16.09 -14.19
C LEU A 32 -4.67 15.38 -12.84
N GLY A 33 -5.88 15.13 -12.37
CA GLY A 33 -6.16 14.43 -11.11
C GLY A 33 -5.76 12.95 -11.13
N PHE A 34 -4.85 12.57 -12.02
CA PHE A 34 -4.41 11.22 -12.30
C PHE A 34 -3.06 11.24 -13.02
N GLY A 35 -2.28 10.16 -12.85
CA GLY A 35 -1.00 9.98 -13.54
C GLY A 35 -1.16 9.75 -15.05
N VAL A 36 -0.11 10.04 -15.80
CA VAL A 36 -0.03 9.74 -17.24
C VAL A 36 1.28 9.03 -17.56
N VAL A 37 1.25 8.10 -18.52
CA VAL A 37 2.41 7.33 -18.98
C VAL A 37 2.78 7.78 -20.38
N ASN A 38 4.07 8.03 -20.62
CA ASN A 38 4.62 8.30 -21.96
C ASN A 38 4.58 7.02 -22.81
N ILE A 39 3.90 7.09 -23.95
CA ILE A 39 3.76 5.95 -24.89
C ILE A 39 4.74 6.09 -26.05
N ALA A 40 5.02 7.33 -26.45
CA ALA A 40 5.93 7.62 -27.54
C ALA A 40 6.43 9.05 -27.43
N THR A 41 7.74 9.23 -27.50
CA THR A 41 8.36 10.53 -27.74
C THR A 41 9.05 10.49 -29.09
N ARG A 42 8.79 11.49 -29.92
CA ARG A 42 9.37 11.67 -31.24
C ARG A 42 10.15 12.98 -31.26
N PRO A 43 11.43 12.98 -30.85
CA PRO A 43 12.25 14.18 -30.79
C PRO A 43 12.30 14.92 -32.13
N ASP A 44 12.43 14.19 -33.24
CA ASP A 44 12.52 14.75 -34.60
C ASP A 44 11.26 15.52 -35.03
N TYR A 45 10.13 15.29 -34.35
CA TYR A 45 8.84 15.92 -34.64
C TYR A 45 8.38 16.86 -33.52
N ASN A 46 9.23 17.10 -32.51
CA ASN A 46 8.87 17.85 -31.31
C ASN A 46 7.52 17.40 -30.73
N GLU A 47 7.26 16.09 -30.75
CA GLU A 47 5.98 15.48 -30.38
C GLU A 47 6.17 14.44 -29.27
N ALA A 48 5.27 14.43 -28.29
CA ALA A 48 5.17 13.38 -27.29
C ALA A 48 3.72 12.93 -27.11
N ARG A 49 3.51 11.64 -26.87
CA ARG A 49 2.19 11.04 -26.64
C ARG A 49 2.15 10.35 -25.29
N TYR A 50 1.07 10.59 -24.57
CA TYR A 50 0.82 10.07 -23.24
C TYR A 50 -0.58 9.43 -23.19
N ARG A 51 -0.76 8.44 -22.31
CA ARG A 51 -2.07 7.90 -21.93
C ARG A 51 -2.29 8.06 -20.44
N CYS A 52 -3.55 8.02 -20.02
CA CYS A 52 -3.89 7.87 -18.61
C CYS A 52 -3.20 6.62 -18.02
N ALA A 53 -2.64 6.76 -16.81
CA ALA A 53 -1.94 5.70 -16.10
C ALA A 53 -2.85 4.85 -15.21
N LEU A 54 -4.10 5.27 -14.98
CA LEU A 54 -4.95 4.68 -13.93
C LEU A 54 -5.54 3.31 -14.26
N HIS A 55 -5.80 3.00 -15.54
CA HIS A 55 -6.40 1.71 -15.91
C HIS A 55 -6.16 1.41 -17.40
N GLU A 56 -5.84 0.15 -17.71
CA GLU A 56 -5.49 -0.31 -19.07
C GLU A 56 -6.60 -0.08 -20.13
N GLY A 57 -7.85 0.05 -19.68
CA GLY A 57 -9.01 0.33 -20.54
C GLY A 57 -9.25 1.81 -20.87
N CYS A 58 -8.51 2.75 -20.26
CA CYS A 58 -8.71 4.18 -20.51
C CYS A 58 -8.27 4.57 -21.92
N GLN A 59 -9.21 5.02 -22.75
CA GLN A 59 -8.91 5.52 -24.10
C GLN A 59 -8.43 6.98 -24.10
N ARG A 60 -8.28 7.60 -22.92
CA ARG A 60 -7.83 8.99 -22.79
C ARG A 60 -6.34 9.09 -23.12
N GLN A 61 -6.04 9.83 -24.18
CA GLN A 61 -4.69 10.07 -24.65
C GLN A 61 -4.44 11.57 -24.81
N TYR A 62 -3.18 11.95 -24.62
CA TYR A 62 -2.68 13.30 -24.82
C TYR A 62 -1.57 13.27 -25.86
N LYS A 63 -1.63 14.19 -26.80
CA LYS A 63 -0.59 14.44 -27.79
C LYS A 63 -0.09 15.87 -27.58
N LEU A 64 1.18 16.00 -27.24
CA LEU A 64 1.83 17.27 -26.98
C LEU A 64 2.77 17.59 -28.15
N ILE A 65 2.69 18.81 -28.67
CA ILE A 65 3.54 19.29 -29.76
C ILE A 65 4.20 20.59 -29.33
N LEU A 66 5.53 20.67 -29.40
CA LEU A 66 6.30 21.87 -29.10
C LEU A 66 6.58 22.65 -30.39
N ILE A 67 6.14 23.90 -30.44
CA ILE A 67 6.40 24.83 -31.55
C ILE A 67 6.97 26.13 -30.95
N GLY A 68 8.23 26.43 -31.25
CA GLY A 68 8.94 27.55 -30.63
C GLY A 68 9.02 27.37 -29.11
N ALA A 69 8.43 28.30 -28.35
CA ALA A 69 8.38 28.27 -26.89
C ALA A 69 7.01 27.81 -26.34
N GLU A 70 6.13 27.25 -27.18
CA GLU A 70 4.77 26.86 -26.79
C GLU A 70 4.53 25.37 -26.99
N VAL A 71 3.95 24.74 -25.97
CA VAL A 71 3.47 23.36 -26.02
C VAL A 71 1.95 23.37 -26.24
N PHE A 72 1.53 22.76 -27.34
CA PHE A 72 0.14 22.55 -27.72
C PHE A 72 -0.29 21.17 -27.24
N VAL A 73 -1.33 21.12 -26.41
CA VAL A 73 -1.85 19.86 -25.87
C VAL A 73 -3.13 19.50 -26.60
N TYR A 74 -3.07 18.41 -27.34
CA TYR A 74 -4.22 17.78 -27.95
C TYR A 74 -4.66 16.58 -27.13
N GLN A 75 -5.95 16.32 -27.12
CA GLN A 75 -6.58 15.25 -26.38
C GLN A 75 -7.40 14.38 -27.32
N HIS A 76 -7.39 13.09 -27.06
CA HIS A 76 -8.22 12.11 -27.73
C HIS A 76 -8.87 11.18 -26.71
N GLY A 77 -10.08 10.72 -27.02
CA GLY A 77 -10.85 9.84 -26.17
C GLY A 77 -11.51 10.56 -24.98
N ALA A 78 -12.66 10.04 -24.55
CA ALA A 78 -13.18 10.39 -23.25
C ALA A 78 -12.27 9.76 -22.18
N HIS A 79 -12.08 10.45 -21.05
CA HIS A 79 -11.77 9.70 -19.85
C HIS A 79 -12.96 8.78 -19.67
N ALA A 80 -12.74 7.47 -19.66
CA ALA A 80 -13.84 6.57 -19.41
C ALA A 80 -14.43 6.99 -18.05
N ALA A 81 -15.64 7.52 -18.06
CA ALA A 81 -16.50 7.45 -16.90
C ALA A 81 -17.07 6.03 -16.89
N GLU A 82 -16.22 5.01 -16.84
CA GLU A 82 -16.74 3.66 -16.61
C GLU A 82 -16.91 3.49 -15.11
N ASP A 83 -18.12 3.85 -14.72
CA ASP A 83 -19.01 2.99 -13.97
C ASP A 83 -18.28 2.02 -13.04
N ARG A 84 -18.19 2.38 -11.75
CA ARG A 84 -17.81 1.46 -10.66
C ARG A 84 -18.51 0.10 -10.77
N HIS A 85 -19.61 0.01 -11.52
CA HIS A 85 -20.30 -1.23 -11.88
C HIS A 85 -19.51 -2.21 -12.77
N ARG A 86 -18.58 -1.80 -13.64
CA ARG A 86 -17.72 -2.74 -14.39
C ARG A 86 -16.57 -3.33 -13.56
N MET A 87 -16.04 -2.55 -12.62
CA MET A 87 -15.12 -3.07 -11.59
C MET A 87 -15.85 -3.97 -10.57
N ARG A 88 -17.15 -3.74 -10.32
CA ARG A 88 -18.00 -4.66 -9.55
C ARG A 88 -18.27 -5.95 -10.31
N ALA A 89 -18.60 -5.89 -11.61
CA ALA A 89 -18.85 -7.06 -12.44
C ALA A 89 -17.67 -8.05 -12.43
N ASN A 90 -16.43 -7.58 -12.62
CA ASN A 90 -15.24 -8.46 -12.53
C ASN A 90 -14.67 -8.55 -11.10
N HIS A 91 -15.40 -8.11 -10.07
CA HIS A 91 -14.91 -8.12 -8.71
C HIS A 91 -14.72 -9.59 -8.27
N PRO A 92 -13.57 -9.94 -7.66
CA PRO A 92 -13.33 -11.27 -7.10
C PRO A 92 -14.42 -11.74 -6.12
N ARG A 93 -15.19 -10.80 -5.58
CA ARG A 93 -16.42 -11.04 -4.79
C ARG A 93 -17.53 -11.64 -5.63
N GLU A 94 -17.90 -11.03 -6.75
CA GLU A 94 -18.95 -11.52 -7.64
C GLU A 94 -18.54 -12.87 -8.27
N ILE A 95 -17.27 -13.01 -8.62
CA ILE A 95 -16.67 -14.27 -9.07
C ILE A 95 -16.77 -15.36 -7.99
N THR A 96 -16.40 -15.05 -6.74
CA THR A 96 -16.43 -16.03 -5.63
C THR A 96 -17.85 -16.35 -5.19
N GLU A 97 -18.75 -15.36 -5.15
CA GLU A 97 -20.17 -15.56 -4.88
C GLU A 97 -20.80 -16.46 -5.94
N LEU A 98 -20.45 -16.26 -7.23
CA LEU A 98 -20.84 -17.16 -8.31
C LEU A 98 -20.27 -18.56 -8.07
N ILE A 99 -18.97 -18.73 -7.84
CA ILE A 99 -18.36 -20.05 -7.56
C ILE A 99 -19.10 -20.76 -6.41
N ILE A 100 -19.35 -20.07 -5.29
CA ILE A 100 -20.03 -20.66 -4.14
C ILE A 100 -21.49 -21.01 -4.46
N ARG A 101 -22.21 -20.13 -5.15
CA ARG A 101 -23.61 -20.35 -5.54
C ARG A 101 -23.74 -21.56 -6.45
N GLU A 102 -22.95 -21.61 -7.52
CA GLU A 102 -22.95 -22.71 -8.49
C GLU A 102 -22.48 -24.02 -7.81
N ALA A 103 -21.44 -23.97 -6.96
CA ALA A 103 -20.96 -25.12 -6.21
C ALA A 103 -22.02 -25.70 -5.25
N ARG A 104 -22.82 -24.85 -4.59
CA ARG A 104 -23.94 -25.28 -3.74
C ARG A 104 -25.07 -25.94 -4.54
N GLN A 105 -25.19 -25.60 -5.82
CA GLN A 105 -26.12 -26.23 -6.76
C GLN A 105 -25.55 -27.52 -7.38
N GLY A 106 -24.35 -27.95 -6.97
CA GLY A 106 -23.71 -29.18 -7.46
C GLY A 106 -23.02 -29.02 -8.82
N VAL A 107 -22.83 -27.79 -9.29
CA VAL A 107 -22.17 -27.52 -10.58
C VAL A 107 -20.68 -27.87 -10.50
N SER A 108 -20.16 -28.56 -11.52
CA SER A 108 -18.76 -28.99 -11.56
C SER A 108 -17.77 -27.82 -11.69
N ALA A 109 -16.55 -27.96 -11.18
CA ALA A 109 -15.50 -26.94 -11.29
C ALA A 109 -15.21 -26.52 -12.74
N SER A 110 -15.24 -27.46 -13.69
CA SER A 110 -15.03 -27.17 -15.12
C SER A 110 -16.13 -26.28 -15.70
N THR A 111 -17.38 -26.57 -15.33
CA THR A 111 -18.54 -25.79 -15.79
C THR A 111 -18.54 -24.39 -15.18
N ILE A 112 -18.17 -24.27 -13.90
CA ILE A 112 -18.01 -22.98 -13.22
C ILE A 112 -16.93 -22.14 -13.90
N VAL A 113 -15.75 -22.70 -14.19
CA VAL A 113 -14.68 -21.96 -14.89
C VAL A 113 -15.09 -21.52 -16.30
N SER A 114 -15.83 -22.36 -17.03
CA SER A 114 -16.37 -21.99 -18.34
C SER A 114 -17.37 -20.84 -18.21
N HIS A 115 -18.23 -20.87 -17.20
CA HIS A 115 -19.21 -19.81 -16.93
C HIS A 115 -18.52 -18.50 -16.51
N LEU A 116 -17.48 -18.58 -15.69
CA LEU A 116 -16.67 -17.41 -15.32
C LEU A 116 -15.99 -16.79 -16.54
N SER A 117 -15.44 -17.62 -17.44
CA SER A 117 -14.79 -17.15 -18.66
C SER A 117 -15.76 -16.48 -19.65
N SER A 118 -17.04 -16.87 -19.63
CA SER A 118 -18.08 -16.24 -20.47
C SER A 118 -18.70 -14.99 -19.84
N THR A 119 -18.87 -14.99 -18.51
CA THR A 119 -19.55 -13.93 -17.76
C THR A 119 -18.60 -12.79 -17.41
N PHE A 120 -17.31 -13.09 -17.25
CA PHE A 120 -16.27 -12.13 -16.87
C PHE A 120 -15.15 -12.16 -17.94
N PRO A 121 -15.26 -11.38 -19.04
CA PRO A 121 -14.30 -11.44 -20.15
C PRO A 121 -12.85 -11.11 -19.76
N GLY A 122 -12.64 -10.37 -18.64
CA GLY A 122 -11.34 -10.05 -18.06
C GLY A 122 -10.76 -11.10 -17.10
N TYR A 123 -11.50 -12.16 -16.78
CA TYR A 123 -11.13 -13.20 -15.79
C TYR A 123 -10.06 -14.19 -16.29
N ARG A 124 -9.65 -14.15 -17.55
CA ARG A 124 -8.76 -15.17 -18.16
C ARG A 124 -7.46 -15.37 -17.35
N GLY A 125 -7.40 -16.47 -16.60
CA GLY A 125 -6.20 -16.94 -15.92
C GLY A 125 -6.11 -16.64 -14.42
N MET A 126 -7.07 -15.91 -13.83
CA MET A 126 -7.00 -15.51 -12.41
C MET A 126 -7.34 -16.64 -11.43
N ILE A 127 -8.33 -17.48 -11.75
CA ILE A 127 -8.69 -18.67 -10.97
C ILE A 127 -8.86 -19.85 -11.94
N ASN A 128 -8.11 -20.92 -11.73
CA ASN A 128 -8.14 -22.11 -12.58
C ASN A 128 -9.05 -23.21 -12.00
N ARG A 129 -9.27 -24.27 -12.79
CA ARG A 129 -10.11 -25.41 -12.40
C ARG A 129 -9.68 -26.04 -11.07
N THR A 130 -8.39 -26.12 -10.80
CA THR A 130 -7.85 -26.71 -9.56
C THR A 130 -8.20 -25.86 -8.34
N GLN A 131 -8.13 -24.53 -8.47
CA GLN A 131 -8.53 -23.60 -7.41
C GLN A 131 -10.04 -23.66 -7.15
N VAL A 132 -10.88 -23.69 -8.20
CA VAL A 132 -12.33 -23.88 -8.05
C VAL A 132 -12.65 -25.23 -7.40
N GLN A 133 -11.99 -26.31 -7.82
CA GLN A 133 -12.18 -27.64 -7.24
C GLN A 133 -11.82 -27.67 -5.75
N SER A 134 -10.73 -27.02 -5.35
CA SER A 134 -10.34 -26.86 -3.94
C SER A 134 -11.43 -26.14 -3.13
N MET A 135 -11.98 -25.04 -3.65
CA MET A 135 -13.08 -24.30 -3.01
C MET A 135 -14.35 -25.16 -2.85
N ILE A 136 -14.73 -25.93 -3.87
CA ILE A 136 -15.86 -26.87 -3.80
C ILE A 136 -15.61 -27.93 -2.73
N SER A 137 -14.43 -28.55 -2.72
CA SER A 137 -14.07 -29.56 -1.72
C SER A 137 -14.09 -29.01 -0.29
N SER A 138 -13.67 -27.76 -0.09
CA SER A 138 -13.74 -27.08 1.20
C SER A 138 -15.18 -26.78 1.63
N LEU A 139 -16.09 -26.46 0.70
CA LEU A 139 -17.53 -26.28 0.99
C LEU A 139 -18.20 -27.59 1.45
N HIS A 140 -17.81 -28.73 0.87
CA HIS A 140 -18.37 -30.05 1.20
C HIS A 140 -17.85 -30.62 2.54
N ARG A 141 -16.72 -30.11 3.06
CA ARG A 141 -16.18 -30.51 4.38
C ARG A 141 -16.92 -29.90 5.58
N ARG A 142 -18.03 -29.16 5.37
CA ARG A 142 -18.85 -28.50 6.41
C ARG A 142 -19.49 -29.43 7.48
N GLY A 143 -19.21 -30.73 7.48
CA GLY A 143 -19.69 -31.69 8.48
C GLY A 143 -18.75 -31.99 9.65
N ARG A 144 -17.53 -31.44 9.70
CA ARG A 144 -16.63 -31.57 10.86
C ARG A 144 -16.09 -30.19 11.23
N ALA A 145 -16.20 -29.83 12.50
CA ALA A 145 -15.66 -28.60 13.09
C ALA A 145 -14.11 -28.62 13.10
N GLY A 146 -13.53 -28.63 11.90
CA GLY A 146 -12.11 -28.36 11.65
C GLY A 146 -11.99 -26.95 11.09
N THR A 147 -10.98 -26.22 11.56
CA THR A 147 -10.58 -24.89 11.10
C THR A 147 -10.68 -24.76 9.58
N ARG A 148 -11.64 -23.93 9.12
CA ARG A 148 -11.82 -23.62 7.71
C ARG A 148 -10.59 -22.84 7.24
N HIS A 149 -9.78 -23.44 6.37
CA HIS A 149 -8.66 -22.74 5.74
C HIS A 149 -9.20 -21.63 4.84
N VAL A 150 -8.79 -20.40 5.11
CA VAL A 150 -9.05 -19.24 4.24
C VAL A 150 -8.13 -19.37 3.03
N THR A 151 -8.72 -19.47 1.84
CA THR A 151 -7.97 -19.76 0.59
C THR A 151 -7.84 -18.57 -0.35
N ASN A 152 -8.56 -17.48 -0.09
CA ASN A 152 -8.49 -16.23 -0.84
C ASN A 152 -8.91 -15.03 0.03
N PHE A 153 -8.63 -13.82 -0.47
CA PHE A 153 -8.92 -12.57 0.22
C PHE A 153 -10.40 -12.36 0.57
N PHE A 154 -11.31 -12.75 -0.31
CA PHE A 154 -12.73 -12.55 -0.05
C PHE A 154 -13.22 -13.43 1.11
N GLU A 155 -12.73 -14.66 1.21
CA GLU A 155 -12.99 -15.51 2.38
C GLU A 155 -12.44 -14.89 3.67
N LEU A 156 -11.31 -14.16 3.57
CA LEU A 156 -10.71 -13.44 4.68
C LEU A 156 -11.56 -12.24 5.09
N GLU A 157 -11.92 -11.38 4.14
CA GLU A 157 -12.80 -10.22 4.35
C GLU A 157 -14.17 -10.65 4.90
N MET A 158 -14.78 -11.72 4.36
CA MET A 158 -16.02 -12.28 4.91
C MET A 158 -15.87 -12.84 6.32
N ALA A 159 -14.73 -13.46 6.63
CA ALA A 159 -14.48 -13.96 7.98
C ALA A 159 -14.33 -12.82 8.99
N PHE A 160 -13.81 -11.68 8.54
CA PHE A 160 -13.57 -10.50 9.35
C PHE A 160 -14.73 -9.49 9.36
N SER A 161 -15.64 -9.53 8.39
CA SER A 161 -16.73 -8.56 8.26
C SER A 161 -17.66 -8.51 9.49
N ARG A 162 -17.73 -9.60 10.26
CA ARG A 162 -18.48 -9.66 11.53
C ARG A 162 -17.82 -8.88 12.68
N PHE A 163 -16.56 -8.50 12.52
CA PHE A 163 -15.76 -7.76 13.50
C PHE A 163 -15.48 -6.33 13.03
N ARG A 164 -16.32 -5.79 12.15
CA ARG A 164 -16.07 -4.48 11.54
C ARG A 164 -15.99 -3.39 12.60
N VAL A 165 -15.02 -2.48 12.43
CA VAL A 165 -14.94 -1.26 13.23
C VAL A 165 -16.24 -0.47 13.11
N THR A 166 -16.68 0.09 14.23
CA THR A 166 -17.85 0.96 14.31
C THR A 166 -17.49 2.20 15.11
N ASP A 167 -18.22 3.30 14.90
CA ASP A 167 -18.03 4.52 15.67
C ASP A 167 -18.21 4.26 17.18
N ALA A 168 -19.10 3.35 17.57
CA ALA A 168 -19.30 2.97 18.97
C ALA A 168 -18.03 2.39 19.60
N ILE A 169 -17.33 1.50 18.89
CA ILE A 169 -16.04 0.95 19.34
C ILE A 169 -15.02 2.07 19.51
N LEU A 170 -14.92 2.97 18.53
CA LEU A 170 -13.95 4.07 18.59
C LEU A 170 -14.29 5.08 19.71
N GLN A 171 -15.58 5.34 19.98
CA GLN A 171 -16.03 6.16 21.10
C GLN A 171 -15.70 5.53 22.45
N HIS A 172 -15.90 4.22 22.62
CA HIS A 172 -15.48 3.51 23.84
C HIS A 172 -13.97 3.63 24.05
N VAL A 173 -13.14 3.49 23.01
CA VAL A 173 -11.67 3.69 23.11
C VAL A 173 -11.36 5.11 23.57
N LYS A 174 -12.04 6.11 23.00
CA LYS A 174 -11.84 7.53 23.35
C LYS A 174 -12.22 7.81 24.80
N GLN A 175 -13.29 7.17 25.29
CA GLN A 175 -13.77 7.27 26.67
C GLN A 175 -13.00 6.36 27.65
N ARG A 176 -12.02 5.58 27.15
CA ARG A 176 -11.22 4.61 27.92
C ARG A 176 -12.07 3.52 28.57
N GLU A 177 -13.16 3.16 27.93
CA GLU A 177 -14.03 2.08 28.34
C GLU A 177 -13.48 0.73 27.87
N PRO A 178 -13.70 -0.37 28.62
CA PRO A 178 -13.26 -1.69 28.23
C PRO A 178 -14.00 -2.17 26.96
N ILE A 179 -13.24 -2.79 26.06
CA ILE A 179 -13.71 -3.37 24.79
C ILE A 179 -13.14 -4.79 24.75
N GLU A 180 -14.00 -5.80 24.60
CA GLU A 180 -13.63 -7.22 24.69
C GLU A 180 -13.12 -7.79 23.35
N GLU A 181 -13.11 -6.96 22.30
CA GLU A 181 -12.78 -7.35 20.93
C GLU A 181 -11.26 -7.53 20.71
N GLU A 182 -10.84 -8.80 20.61
CA GLU A 182 -9.46 -9.18 20.29
C GLU A 182 -9.07 -8.88 18.83
N CYS A 183 -10.04 -8.78 17.92
CA CYS A 183 -9.83 -8.53 16.50
C CYS A 183 -10.91 -7.57 15.98
N ILE A 184 -10.49 -6.51 15.30
CA ILE A 184 -11.35 -5.48 14.72
C ILE A 184 -10.94 -5.31 13.25
N PHE A 185 -11.91 -5.40 12.35
CA PHE A 185 -11.73 -5.25 10.92
C PHE A 185 -11.97 -3.82 10.48
N LEU A 186 -10.92 -3.15 10.03
CA LEU A 186 -10.99 -1.76 9.56
C LEU A 186 -11.56 -1.70 8.15
N GLY A 187 -11.08 -2.58 7.28
CA GLY A 187 -11.56 -2.66 5.90
C GLY A 187 -10.62 -3.48 5.02
N GLY A 188 -10.92 -3.50 3.73
CA GLY A 188 -10.04 -4.08 2.73
C GLY A 188 -9.94 -3.17 1.52
N PHE A 189 -8.82 -3.24 0.82
CA PHE A 189 -8.68 -2.62 -0.49
C PHE A 189 -8.28 -3.65 -1.55
N TRP A 190 -8.68 -3.34 -2.78
CA TRP A 190 -8.40 -4.11 -3.98
C TRP A 190 -7.98 -3.14 -5.08
N GLU A 191 -6.76 -3.31 -5.58
CA GLU A 191 -6.27 -2.65 -6.78
C GLU A 191 -6.06 -3.67 -7.91
N GLU A 192 -5.75 -3.21 -9.13
CA GLU A 192 -5.68 -4.06 -10.33
C GLU A 192 -4.80 -5.32 -10.14
N GLU A 193 -3.79 -5.27 -9.25
CA GLU A 193 -2.85 -6.38 -9.02
C GLU A 193 -2.64 -6.76 -7.54
N HIS A 194 -3.19 -6.03 -6.57
CA HIS A 194 -2.87 -6.21 -5.15
C HIS A 194 -4.09 -6.13 -4.24
N PHE A 195 -4.01 -6.79 -3.07
CA PHE A 195 -5.05 -6.71 -2.05
C PHE A 195 -4.48 -6.55 -0.64
N ALA A 196 -5.23 -5.89 0.24
CA ALA A 196 -4.94 -5.92 1.68
C ALA A 196 -6.17 -5.89 2.58
N SER A 197 -6.11 -6.66 3.67
CA SER A 197 -7.14 -6.75 4.70
C SER A 197 -6.59 -6.10 5.96
N LEU A 198 -7.15 -4.96 6.33
CA LEU A 198 -6.70 -4.12 7.43
C LEU A 198 -7.41 -4.52 8.72
N LEU A 199 -6.62 -4.75 9.75
CA LEU A 199 -7.03 -5.27 11.04
C LEU A 199 -6.39 -4.46 12.15
N THR A 200 -7.06 -4.41 13.29
CA THR A 200 -6.56 -3.85 14.55
C THR A 200 -7.17 -4.62 15.71
N SER A 201 -6.98 -4.14 16.93
CA SER A 201 -7.67 -4.61 18.13
C SER A 201 -7.93 -3.45 19.07
N ALA A 202 -8.77 -3.66 20.09
CA ALA A 202 -9.04 -2.65 21.11
C ALA A 202 -7.76 -2.13 21.78
N GLY A 203 -6.80 -3.03 22.04
CA GLY A 203 -5.51 -2.68 22.63
C GLY A 203 -4.63 -1.83 21.70
N MET A 204 -4.64 -2.12 20.40
CA MET A 204 -3.89 -1.35 19.40
C MET A 204 -4.50 0.05 19.21
N LEU A 205 -5.83 0.16 19.15
CA LEU A 205 -6.55 1.43 19.07
C LEU A 205 -6.33 2.27 20.34
N SER A 206 -6.45 1.66 21.52
CA SER A 206 -6.15 2.32 22.80
C SER A 206 -4.71 2.82 22.86
N SER A 207 -3.76 2.06 22.31
CA SER A 207 -2.37 2.49 22.23
C SER A 207 -2.22 3.71 21.33
N LEU A 208 -2.82 3.72 20.14
CA LEU A 208 -2.81 4.88 19.25
C LEU A 208 -3.38 6.12 19.94
N HIS A 209 -4.56 5.99 20.56
CA HIS A 209 -5.20 7.09 21.29
C HIS A 209 -4.29 7.63 22.41
N TRP A 210 -3.70 6.75 23.22
CA TRP A 210 -2.76 7.15 24.27
C TRP A 210 -1.55 7.91 23.74
N PHE A 211 -0.98 7.48 22.60
CA PHE A 211 0.16 8.18 21.99
C PHE A 211 -0.23 9.56 21.48
N LEU A 212 -1.42 9.70 20.87
CA LEU A 212 -1.94 10.99 20.40
C LEU A 212 -2.17 11.98 21.55
N GLU A 213 -2.67 11.52 22.69
CA GLU A 213 -2.87 12.36 23.88
C GLU A 213 -1.53 12.71 24.56
N SER A 214 -0.61 11.74 24.64
CA SER A 214 0.61 11.88 25.45
C SER A 214 1.77 12.55 24.70
N HIS A 215 1.75 12.59 23.37
CA HIS A 215 2.83 13.12 22.54
C HIS A 215 2.30 14.19 21.59
N GLY A 216 2.05 15.40 22.12
CA GLY A 216 1.53 16.54 21.37
C GLY A 216 2.39 16.93 20.16
N ASP A 217 3.71 16.79 20.26
CA ASP A 217 4.68 17.09 19.20
C ASP A 217 4.82 15.97 18.16
N GLY A 218 4.01 14.91 18.29
CA GLY A 218 4.01 13.74 17.42
C GLY A 218 4.97 12.64 17.85
N PHE A 219 4.83 11.47 17.22
CA PHE A 219 5.61 10.27 17.50
C PHE A 219 6.18 9.66 16.21
N PRO A 220 7.27 8.86 16.29
CA PRO A 220 7.77 8.16 15.13
C PRO A 220 6.78 7.08 14.73
N ILE A 221 6.43 6.99 13.45
CA ILE A 221 5.71 5.85 12.91
C ILE A 221 6.71 4.84 12.38
N TYR A 222 6.40 3.57 12.56
CA TYR A 222 7.23 2.45 12.16
C TYR A 222 6.42 1.52 11.27
N MET A 223 6.97 1.17 10.10
CA MET A 223 6.36 0.28 9.13
C MET A 223 7.30 -0.84 8.73
N ASP A 224 6.75 -2.05 8.59
CA ASP A 224 7.48 -3.24 8.18
C ASP A 224 6.52 -4.30 7.65
N ALA A 225 7.01 -5.29 6.92
CA ALA A 225 6.24 -6.46 6.52
C ALA A 225 6.99 -7.76 6.79
N GLN A 226 6.26 -8.77 7.31
CA GLN A 226 6.80 -10.10 7.57
C GLN A 226 6.25 -11.12 6.58
N ASN A 227 7.17 -11.85 5.93
CA ASN A 227 6.89 -12.79 4.86
C ASN A 227 6.32 -14.16 5.32
N ARG A 228 5.87 -14.33 6.57
CA ARG A 228 5.61 -15.68 7.12
C ARG A 228 4.40 -15.78 8.02
N ILE A 229 3.18 -15.65 7.49
CA ILE A 229 1.98 -15.92 8.31
C ILE A 229 0.99 -16.88 7.65
N ILE A 230 0.76 -16.86 6.33
CA ILE A 230 -0.22 -17.76 5.70
C ILE A 230 0.37 -18.48 4.48
N LEU A 231 0.68 -19.77 4.65
CA LEU A 231 0.99 -20.77 3.61
C LEU A 231 2.01 -20.32 2.53
N GLY A 232 2.88 -19.36 2.83
CA GLY A 232 3.96 -18.90 1.96
C GLY A 232 3.55 -17.92 0.85
N SER A 233 2.28 -17.52 0.77
CA SER A 233 1.81 -16.59 -0.29
C SER A 233 1.37 -15.22 0.21
N LEU A 234 1.03 -15.08 1.50
CA LEU A 234 0.58 -13.81 2.08
C LEU A 234 1.58 -13.30 3.13
N LYS A 235 1.76 -11.99 3.14
CA LYS A 235 2.58 -11.25 4.08
C LYS A 235 1.69 -10.50 5.07
N VAL A 236 2.27 -10.10 6.19
CA VAL A 236 1.63 -9.15 7.11
C VAL A 236 2.47 -7.91 7.23
N ALA A 237 1.92 -6.79 6.75
CA ALA A 237 2.45 -5.47 7.02
C ALA A 237 1.89 -4.95 8.35
N TRP A 238 2.68 -4.18 9.06
CA TRP A 238 2.30 -3.55 10.32
C TRP A 238 2.66 -2.08 10.25
N ILE A 239 1.86 -1.26 10.92
CA ILE A 239 2.21 0.11 11.23
C ILE A 239 1.94 0.36 12.71
N GLY A 240 2.87 1.06 13.35
CA GLY A 240 2.86 1.30 14.78
C GLY A 240 3.90 2.31 15.19
N THR A 241 4.28 2.30 16.46
CA THR A 241 5.38 3.08 16.99
C THR A 241 6.28 2.24 17.89
N THR A 242 7.28 2.85 18.51
CA THR A 242 8.13 2.19 19.51
C THR A 242 8.02 2.92 20.82
N ARG A 243 7.77 2.18 21.91
CA ARG A 243 7.93 2.68 23.26
C ARG A 243 9.35 2.37 23.73
N ILE A 244 10.06 3.37 24.21
CA ILE A 244 11.42 3.26 24.78
C ILE A 244 11.33 3.60 26.26
N TRP A 245 11.96 2.81 27.12
CA TRP A 245 12.07 3.09 28.55
C TRP A 245 13.40 2.59 29.10
N PHE A 246 13.85 3.18 30.21
CA PHE A 246 15.06 2.74 30.90
C PHE A 246 14.73 1.66 31.94
N ASP A 247 15.34 0.48 31.82
CA ASP A 247 15.26 -0.60 32.81
C ASP A 247 16.39 -0.40 33.82
N ALA A 248 16.07 0.26 34.94
CA ALA A 248 17.04 0.57 35.99
C ALA A 248 17.66 -0.68 36.63
N ALA A 249 16.95 -1.81 36.65
CA ALA A 249 17.47 -3.06 37.22
C ALA A 249 18.55 -3.69 36.33
N ARG A 250 18.47 -3.46 35.01
CA ARG A 250 19.44 -3.95 34.02
C ARG A 250 20.44 -2.88 33.55
N ASN A 251 20.27 -1.64 33.99
CA ASN A 251 21.04 -0.48 33.52
C ASN A 251 21.07 -0.37 31.98
N GLU A 252 19.93 -0.63 31.32
CA GLU A 252 19.82 -0.60 29.87
C GLU A 252 18.53 0.06 29.38
N CYS A 253 18.58 0.71 28.22
CA CYS A 253 17.37 1.17 27.53
C CYS A 253 16.70 -0.02 26.82
N ARG A 254 15.42 -0.24 27.16
CA ARG A 254 14.53 -1.22 26.54
C ARG A 254 13.65 -0.52 25.52
N HIS A 255 13.19 -1.28 24.54
CA HIS A 255 12.17 -0.81 23.61
C HIS A 255 11.21 -1.94 23.25
N THR A 256 9.97 -1.57 22.91
CA THR A 256 9.00 -2.50 22.35
C THR A 256 8.27 -1.83 21.20
N PHE A 257 8.03 -2.59 20.13
CA PHE A 257 7.13 -2.17 19.07
C PHE A 257 5.69 -2.19 19.62
N VAL A 258 4.93 -1.15 19.30
CA VAL A 258 3.52 -0.98 19.68
C VAL A 258 2.73 -0.85 18.37
N PRO A 259 2.11 -1.94 17.89
CA PRO A 259 1.30 -1.88 16.67
C PRO A 259 0.03 -1.06 16.90
N PHE A 260 -0.36 -0.29 15.88
CA PHE A 260 -1.66 0.38 15.82
C PHE A 260 -2.62 -0.37 14.90
N MET A 261 -2.08 -0.97 13.85
CA MET A 261 -2.84 -1.78 12.89
C MET A 261 -1.90 -2.66 12.09
N LEU A 262 -2.50 -3.64 11.41
CA LEU A 262 -1.83 -4.58 10.55
C LEU A 262 -2.65 -4.79 9.27
N ALA A 263 -1.97 -5.14 8.20
CA ALA A 263 -2.57 -5.50 6.93
C ALA A 263 -2.08 -6.88 6.51
N ILE A 264 -3.01 -7.79 6.22
CA ILE A 264 -2.70 -9.03 5.51
C ILE A 264 -2.68 -8.69 4.02
N ILE A 265 -1.52 -8.80 3.39
CA ILE A 265 -1.26 -8.39 2.01
C ILE A 265 -0.76 -9.59 1.19
N ASP A 266 -0.98 -9.57 -0.11
CA ASP A 266 -0.34 -10.50 -1.05
C ASP A 266 1.11 -10.09 -1.36
N GLU A 267 1.32 -8.80 -1.60
CA GLU A 267 2.62 -8.25 -1.92
C GLU A 267 2.93 -7.00 -1.09
N GLU A 268 4.22 -6.81 -0.81
CA GLU A 268 4.71 -5.60 -0.17
C GLU A 268 4.95 -4.57 -1.27
N CYS A 269 4.06 -3.57 -1.39
CA CYS A 269 4.10 -2.57 -2.45
C CYS A 269 3.74 -1.18 -1.91
N GLN A 270 3.97 -0.13 -2.71
CA GLN A 270 3.67 1.25 -2.32
C GLN A 270 2.19 1.43 -1.93
N SER A 271 1.29 0.92 -2.78
CA SER A 271 -0.16 0.99 -2.56
C SER A 271 -0.58 0.42 -1.21
N ALA A 272 -0.04 -0.74 -0.81
CA ALA A 272 -0.35 -1.34 0.49
C ALA A 272 0.00 -0.43 1.68
N TYR A 273 1.13 0.28 1.60
CA TYR A 273 1.51 1.24 2.63
C TYR A 273 0.70 2.53 2.56
N GLU A 274 0.32 2.99 1.36
CA GLU A 274 -0.55 4.17 1.21
C GLU A 274 -1.92 3.94 1.87
N HIS A 275 -2.52 2.78 1.66
CA HIS A 275 -3.79 2.43 2.30
C HIS A 275 -3.66 2.27 3.82
N LEU A 276 -2.57 1.66 4.31
CA LEU A 276 -2.29 1.58 5.75
C LEU A 276 -2.18 2.99 6.38
N LEU A 277 -1.46 3.90 5.72
CA LEU A 277 -1.27 5.27 6.18
C LEU A 277 -2.56 6.09 6.10
N ALA A 278 -3.34 5.94 5.03
CA ALA A 278 -4.62 6.63 4.87
C ALA A 278 -5.63 6.18 5.94
N GLU A 279 -5.70 4.87 6.22
CA GLU A 279 -6.59 4.37 7.26
C GLU A 279 -6.11 4.77 8.66
N LEU A 280 -4.79 4.82 8.88
CA LEU A 280 -4.24 5.40 10.10
C LEU A 280 -4.59 6.90 10.24
N ASP A 281 -4.55 7.68 9.16
CA ASP A 281 -5.00 9.09 9.15
C ASP A 281 -6.47 9.24 9.53
N ASN A 282 -7.34 8.35 9.02
CA ASN A 282 -8.75 8.33 9.41
C ASN A 282 -8.93 8.11 10.92
N LEU A 283 -8.20 7.15 11.50
CA LEU A 283 -8.23 6.88 12.94
C LEU A 283 -7.67 8.06 13.76
N VAL A 284 -6.57 8.67 13.32
CA VAL A 284 -5.99 9.85 13.98
C VAL A 284 -6.96 11.02 13.97
N ARG A 285 -7.59 11.30 12.82
CA ARG A 285 -8.61 12.36 12.71
C ARG A 285 -9.79 12.07 13.61
N PHE A 286 -10.24 10.82 13.69
CA PHE A 286 -11.32 10.46 14.61
C PHE A 286 -10.94 10.75 16.07
N PHE A 287 -9.79 10.27 16.54
CA PHE A 287 -9.38 10.43 17.93
C PHE A 287 -9.04 11.88 18.31
N THR A 288 -8.72 12.72 17.33
CA THR A 288 -8.40 14.14 17.52
C THR A 288 -9.53 15.07 17.13
N ASP A 289 -10.75 14.55 16.90
CA ASP A 289 -11.91 15.35 16.43
C ASP A 289 -11.62 16.19 15.17
N GLY A 290 -10.68 15.73 14.35
CA GLY A 290 -10.23 16.39 13.13
C GLY A 290 -9.23 17.52 13.34
N GLU A 291 -8.82 17.82 14.59
CA GLU A 291 -7.85 18.89 14.89
C GLU A 291 -6.44 18.58 14.34
N ARG A 292 -6.09 17.30 14.23
CA ARG A 292 -4.80 16.85 13.69
C ARG A 292 -4.99 15.72 12.68
N GLY A 293 -4.15 15.72 11.65
CA GLY A 293 -3.93 14.55 10.81
C GLY A 293 -2.78 13.69 11.33
N LEU A 294 -2.58 12.54 10.67
CA LEU A 294 -1.41 11.68 10.85
C LEU A 294 -0.12 12.45 10.53
N ASN A 295 -0.13 13.31 9.51
CA ASN A 295 1.02 14.15 9.21
C ASN A 295 1.37 15.05 10.41
N ASP A 296 0.41 15.70 11.05
CA ASP A 296 0.69 16.55 12.21
C ASP A 296 1.18 15.73 13.42
N SER A 297 0.69 14.50 13.54
CA SER A 297 0.98 13.59 14.66
C SER A 297 2.24 12.73 14.46
N THR A 298 2.92 12.85 13.32
CA THR A 298 4.11 12.05 12.99
C THR A 298 5.37 12.91 13.05
N SER A 299 6.39 12.49 13.79
CA SER A 299 7.68 13.19 13.86
C SER A 299 8.76 12.61 12.94
N LEU A 300 8.64 11.32 12.61
CA LEU A 300 9.60 10.57 11.79
C LEU A 300 8.92 9.33 11.19
N CYS A 301 9.22 9.00 9.94
CA CYS A 301 8.79 7.76 9.31
C CYS A 301 9.93 6.75 9.34
N VAL A 302 9.75 5.62 10.02
CA VAL A 302 10.76 4.57 10.15
C VAL A 302 10.30 3.34 9.36
N HIS A 303 11.14 2.80 8.49
CA HIS A 303 10.81 1.62 7.69
C HIS A 303 12.04 0.73 7.44
N ASP A 304 11.86 -0.54 7.07
CA ASP A 304 12.99 -1.32 6.50
C ASP A 304 13.31 -0.84 5.07
N ALA A 305 14.33 -1.41 4.40
CA ALA A 305 14.77 -1.00 3.06
C ALA A 305 13.78 -1.33 1.91
N HIS A 306 12.48 -1.36 2.19
CA HIS A 306 11.46 -1.51 1.18
C HIS A 306 11.09 -0.16 0.56
N GLN A 307 11.24 -0.05 -0.76
CA GLN A 307 10.98 1.19 -1.51
C GLN A 307 9.51 1.60 -1.47
N GLY A 308 8.59 0.64 -1.33
CA GLY A 308 7.15 0.92 -1.22
C GLY A 308 6.79 1.77 0.01
N ALA A 309 7.35 1.45 1.18
CA ALA A 309 7.06 2.18 2.42
C ALA A 309 7.62 3.61 2.36
N LEU A 310 8.84 3.78 1.81
CA LEU A 310 9.46 5.09 1.62
C LEU A 310 8.59 6.00 0.73
N ARG A 311 8.18 5.50 -0.45
CA ARG A 311 7.37 6.28 -1.39
C ARG A 311 6.00 6.64 -0.81
N ALA A 312 5.37 5.72 -0.09
CA ALA A 312 4.10 5.99 0.57
C ALA A 312 4.23 7.10 1.63
N CYS A 313 5.33 7.12 2.38
CA CYS A 313 5.61 8.21 3.33
C CYS A 313 5.86 9.54 2.63
N GLU A 314 6.64 9.56 1.55
CA GLU A 314 6.89 10.77 0.78
C GLU A 314 5.60 11.33 0.15
N ALA A 315 4.67 10.46 -0.24
CA ALA A 315 3.38 10.83 -0.82
C ALA A 315 2.39 11.37 0.23
N LEU A 316 2.22 10.67 1.36
CA LEU A 316 1.16 10.96 2.33
C LEU A 316 1.60 11.76 3.55
N LEU A 317 2.90 11.78 3.84
CA LEU A 317 3.50 12.48 4.98
C LEU A 317 4.60 13.45 4.51
N PRO A 318 4.23 14.44 3.66
CA PRO A 318 5.21 15.33 3.05
C PRO A 318 5.95 16.15 4.10
N GLY A 319 7.26 16.28 3.91
CA GLY A 319 8.15 17.02 4.83
C GLY A 319 8.54 16.25 6.09
N LYS A 320 8.03 15.02 6.29
CA LYS A 320 8.52 14.14 7.35
C LYS A 320 9.83 13.50 6.96
N ARG A 321 10.75 13.46 7.92
CA ARG A 321 12.02 12.75 7.74
C ARG A 321 11.75 11.26 7.68
N ASN A 322 12.45 10.56 6.81
CA ASN A 322 12.44 9.10 6.74
C ASN A 322 13.63 8.54 7.55
N ALA A 323 13.54 7.32 8.04
CA ALA A 323 14.57 6.64 8.82
C ALA A 323 14.56 5.15 8.49
N ARG A 324 15.74 4.53 8.37
CA ARG A 324 15.81 3.08 8.25
C ARG A 324 15.73 2.44 9.63
N CYS A 325 14.95 1.37 9.76
CA CYS A 325 14.90 0.57 10.98
C CYS A 325 16.29 0.05 11.35
N TYR A 326 16.82 0.52 12.49
CA TYR A 326 18.09 0.04 13.02
C TYR A 326 18.06 -1.46 13.34
N TYR A 327 16.93 -2.01 13.85
CA TYR A 327 16.83 -3.44 14.13
C TYR A 327 17.06 -4.28 12.87
N HIS A 328 16.42 -3.91 11.76
CA HIS A 328 16.64 -4.59 10.47
C HIS A 328 18.03 -4.31 9.90
N PHE A 329 18.55 -3.09 10.06
CA PHE A 329 19.92 -2.76 9.64
C PHE A 329 20.96 -3.61 10.40
N SER A 330 20.88 -3.67 11.72
CA SER A 330 21.78 -4.44 12.57
C SER A 330 21.64 -5.96 12.37
N LYS A 331 20.41 -6.47 12.19
CA LYS A 331 20.17 -7.86 11.79
C LYS A 331 20.82 -8.16 10.44
N ASN A 332 20.60 -7.32 9.43
CA ASN A 332 21.20 -7.50 8.10
C ASN A 332 22.73 -7.48 8.14
N ILE A 333 23.34 -6.65 8.99
CA ILE A 333 24.80 -6.63 9.19
C ILE A 333 25.28 -7.90 9.91
N LYS A 334 24.56 -8.37 10.93
CA LYS A 334 24.88 -9.63 11.63
C LYS A 334 24.79 -10.84 10.70
N ASP A 335 23.74 -10.90 9.89
CA ASP A 335 23.51 -12.00 8.94
C ASP A 335 24.54 -11.98 7.79
N ASN A 336 25.21 -10.85 7.56
CA ASN A 336 26.25 -10.68 6.55
C ASN A 336 27.63 -10.34 7.16
N ARG A 337 27.89 -10.74 8.41
CA ARG A 337 29.08 -10.34 9.18
C ARG A 337 30.41 -10.64 8.47
N SER A 338 30.48 -11.70 7.67
CA SER A 338 31.65 -12.06 6.86
C SER A 338 31.96 -11.07 5.73
N LYS A 339 30.95 -10.31 5.27
CA LYS A 339 31.10 -9.29 4.22
C LYS A 339 31.40 -7.90 4.77
N PHE A 340 31.01 -7.60 6.01
CA PHE A 340 31.05 -6.23 6.57
C PHE A 340 32.19 -5.97 7.57
N GLY A 341 32.94 -6.97 8.03
CA GLY A 341 34.15 -6.76 8.84
C GLY A 341 33.93 -5.94 10.13
N VAL A 342 34.93 -5.12 10.49
CA VAL A 342 35.06 -4.31 11.74
C VAL A 342 33.83 -3.40 12.01
N ASP A 343 33.04 -3.08 10.97
CA ASP A 343 31.84 -2.24 11.08
C ASP A 343 30.72 -2.88 11.91
N ALA A 344 30.65 -4.22 12.01
CA ALA A 344 29.64 -4.89 12.82
C ALA A 344 29.76 -4.58 14.33
N ALA A 345 30.98 -4.42 14.83
CA ALA A 345 31.23 -4.08 16.24
C ALA A 345 30.89 -2.61 16.55
N MET A 346 31.15 -1.71 15.59
CA MET A 346 30.80 -0.29 15.69
C MET A 346 29.28 -0.07 15.69
N VAL A 347 28.56 -0.80 14.82
CA VAL A 347 27.09 -0.77 14.77
C VAL A 347 26.49 -1.28 16.09
N GLU A 348 27.03 -2.35 16.68
CA GLU A 348 26.59 -2.83 18.01
C GLU A 348 26.78 -1.79 19.12
N HIS A 349 27.87 -1.01 19.11
CA HIS A 349 28.11 0.07 20.07
C HIS A 349 27.25 1.33 19.84
N LEU A 350 26.89 1.63 18.60
CA LEU A 350 26.11 2.82 18.22
C LEU A 350 24.59 2.60 18.20
N LYS A 351 24.14 1.40 18.57
CA LYS A 351 22.74 0.96 18.56
C LYS A 351 21.74 2.04 18.98
N TYR A 352 21.99 2.69 20.12
CA TYR A 352 21.06 3.67 20.68
C TYR A 352 21.15 5.06 20.04
N ALA A 353 22.34 5.50 19.59
CA ALA A 353 22.50 6.77 18.88
C ALA A 353 21.91 6.72 17.46
N LEU A 354 21.95 5.55 16.82
CA LEU A 354 21.41 5.30 15.48
C LEU A 354 19.88 5.11 15.47
N HIS A 355 19.29 4.65 16.57
CA HIS A 355 17.82 4.62 16.74
C HIS A 355 17.17 6.01 16.74
N ALA A 356 17.94 7.05 17.08
CA ALA A 356 17.48 8.45 17.16
C ALA A 356 18.04 9.35 16.04
N SER A 357 18.89 8.80 15.15
CA SER A 357 19.53 9.58 14.10
C SER A 357 18.63 9.68 12.85
N PRO A 358 18.38 10.90 12.32
CA PRO A 358 17.81 11.08 10.99
C PRO A 358 18.62 10.32 9.94
N THR A 359 17.97 9.77 8.91
CA THR A 359 18.62 8.98 7.83
C THR A 359 19.81 9.64 7.17
N ASP A 360 19.91 10.97 7.23
CA ASP A 360 21.02 11.70 6.63
C ASP A 360 22.39 11.16 7.10
N ASN A 361 22.51 10.64 8.33
CA ASN A 361 23.78 10.06 8.80
C ASN A 361 24.00 8.58 8.43
N LEU A 362 22.98 7.86 7.96
CA LEU A 362 23.09 6.46 7.51
C LEU A 362 23.36 6.32 6.01
N TYR A 363 22.99 7.33 5.21
CA TYR A 363 23.40 7.43 3.79
C TYR A 363 24.81 8.01 3.59
N PHE A 364 25.44 8.53 4.66
CA PHE A 364 26.82 9.00 4.68
C PHE A 364 27.84 7.95 5.16
N LEU A 365 27.46 6.67 5.20
CA LEU A 365 28.47 5.61 5.22
C LEU A 365 29.19 5.61 3.84
N PRO A 366 30.54 5.62 3.79
CA PRO A 366 31.29 5.87 2.57
C PRO A 366 30.83 4.98 1.39
N ARG A 367 30.74 5.57 0.20
CA ARG A 367 30.33 4.94 -1.09
C ARG A 367 31.10 3.66 -1.48
N HIS A 368 32.13 3.27 -0.73
CA HIS A 368 32.89 2.04 -0.96
C HIS A 368 32.11 0.76 -0.63
N CYS A 369 30.96 0.83 0.06
CA CYS A 369 30.20 -0.35 0.48
C CYS A 369 29.09 -0.81 -0.49
N PHE A 370 28.88 -0.14 -1.64
CA PHE A 370 27.75 -0.44 -2.55
C PHE A 370 28.12 -0.45 -4.05
N ASN A 371 29.28 -0.97 -4.43
CA ASN A 371 29.55 -1.27 -5.84
C ASN A 371 29.55 -2.80 -6.09
N PRO A 372 28.56 -3.38 -6.81
CA PRO A 372 28.49 -4.82 -7.07
C PRO A 372 29.36 -5.27 -8.27
N ARG A 373 30.31 -4.44 -8.73
CA ARG A 373 31.31 -4.83 -9.73
C ARG A 373 32.71 -4.49 -9.25
N SER A 374 33.19 -5.34 -8.35
CA SER A 374 34.58 -5.76 -8.21
C SER A 374 34.58 -7.26 -8.01
#